data_AF-A0A2U3JWS7-F1
#
_entry.id   AF-A0A2U3JWS7-F1
#
_cell.length_a   1.000
_cell.length_b   1.000
_cell.length_c   1.000
_cell.angle_alpha   90.00
_cell.angle_beta   90.00
_cell.angle_gamma   90.00
#
_symmetry.space_group_name_H-M   'P 1'
#
loop_
_entity.id
_entity.type
_entity.pdbx_description
1 polymer ?
#
loop_
_entity_poly.entity_id
_entity_poly.type
_entity_poly.pdbx_seq_one_letter_code
_entity_poly.pdbx_strand_id
1 'polypeptide(L)'
;MSGDHSRPKDPARPFKWVTLICSVVTVGFLVAAAVRENISADWRGHQAVFRGILEAKAKDDAARTTARNLPIEIRQVVVPALHTVDRCVSCHLGIDDPRMTDQPNPHRVHPKRLLAIHRVEKFGCTVCHQGQGAALNFEEAKAEDYFWDYPLLPAKFTEATCASCHDPRALPAGSAEKLVLGMQLFEQKGCNACHKLNGKGGQLGPALDNEGLKTKHQFVRVSLTGSQTNWNWFAEHFRDPAGIVAGSLMPMPALSQPQVEALTVFMLSLRQRDLPAEYLAPDKIDEQYARLHPPAPDGPALYHRYCAACHDTGLHSRWDKKFARFVPGIRNAAFIRTEDDECLAENIREGRPGTRMPGWGPKAGGLSDTEVAALVAYLRTSAPAMVLPAAPPRGEATRGAALFAQECAGCHGMDGKGFIAPALANPVFQQAATDAFISQTIRAGRENTPMPAFGRAGVSESQIGDLLAYIRRWQPPIRQALLRFDEADSVGEKRDQGVPRGPLRCTERGGPPHTRTTAPPEARSQHP
;
A
#
# COMPACT_ATOMS: atom_id res chain seq x y z
N MET A 1 -25.70 -65.20 -74.47
CA MET A 1 -26.15 -63.93 -73.87
C MET A 1 -26.12 -64.09 -72.36
N SER A 2 -25.00 -63.77 -71.73
CA SER A 2 -24.82 -63.74 -70.28
C SER A 2 -24.32 -62.34 -69.95
N GLY A 3 -25.27 -61.43 -69.75
CA GLY A 3 -24.99 -60.03 -69.42
C GLY A 3 -24.49 -59.92 -68.00
N ASP A 4 -23.22 -59.55 -67.85
CA ASP A 4 -22.64 -59.10 -66.59
C ASP A 4 -23.27 -57.75 -66.21
N HIS A 5 -24.18 -57.78 -65.24
CA HIS A 5 -24.75 -56.58 -64.61
C HIS A 5 -23.95 -56.21 -63.36
N SER A 6 -22.68 -55.85 -63.54
CA SER A 6 -21.90 -55.17 -62.50
C SER A 6 -22.43 -53.73 -62.36
N ARG A 7 -23.33 -53.50 -61.38
CA ARG A 7 -23.82 -52.16 -61.02
C ARG A 7 -22.62 -51.22 -60.78
N PRO A 8 -22.62 -49.99 -61.34
CA PRO A 8 -21.54 -49.05 -61.09
C PRO A 8 -21.46 -48.76 -59.59
N LYS A 9 -20.29 -49.02 -58.98
CA LYS A 9 -20.03 -48.71 -57.57
C LYS A 9 -20.14 -47.19 -57.41
N ASP A 10 -21.16 -46.71 -56.71
CA ASP A 10 -21.31 -45.30 -56.34
C ASP A 10 -19.99 -44.80 -55.71
N PRO A 11 -19.24 -43.91 -56.38
CA PRO A 11 -17.95 -43.43 -55.89
C PRO A 11 -18.09 -42.63 -54.59
N ALA A 12 -19.29 -42.16 -54.25
CA ALA A 12 -19.59 -41.48 -52.99
C ALA A 12 -19.87 -42.44 -51.83
N ARG A 13 -20.08 -43.74 -52.08
CA ARG A 13 -20.35 -44.75 -51.03
C ARG A 13 -19.26 -44.82 -49.93
N PRO A 14 -17.95 -44.81 -50.21
CA PRO A 14 -16.94 -44.77 -49.15
C PRO A 14 -17.03 -43.48 -48.33
N PHE A 15 -17.27 -42.32 -48.97
CA PHE A 15 -17.44 -41.05 -48.26
C PHE A 15 -18.67 -41.05 -47.35
N LYS A 16 -19.80 -41.63 -47.78
CA LYS A 16 -21.01 -41.79 -46.95
C LYS A 16 -20.73 -42.64 -45.70
N TRP A 17 -19.95 -43.71 -45.82
CA TRP A 17 -19.54 -44.53 -44.68
C TRP A 17 -18.57 -43.78 -43.76
N VAL A 18 -17.60 -43.05 -44.30
CA VAL A 18 -16.70 -42.19 -43.51
C VAL A 18 -17.50 -41.15 -42.74
N THR A 19 -18.45 -40.46 -43.38
CA THR A 19 -19.32 -39.48 -42.71
C THR A 19 -20.14 -40.14 -41.60
N LEU A 20 -20.77 -41.30 -41.85
CA LEU A 20 -21.54 -42.01 -40.84
C LEU A 20 -20.67 -42.42 -39.64
N ILE A 21 -19.47 -42.95 -39.88
CA ILE A 21 -18.53 -43.34 -38.83
C ILE A 21 -18.11 -42.11 -38.02
N CYS A 22 -17.73 -41.01 -38.69
CA CYS A 22 -17.41 -39.75 -38.02
C CYS A 22 -18.57 -39.25 -37.16
N SER A 23 -19.81 -39.24 -37.70
CA SER A 23 -21.00 -38.83 -36.95
C SER A 23 -21.25 -39.73 -35.73
N VAL A 24 -21.13 -41.05 -35.85
CA VAL A 24 -21.30 -41.99 -34.73
C VAL A 24 -20.22 -41.79 -33.67
N VAL A 25 -18.96 -41.58 -34.07
CA VAL A 25 -17.86 -41.28 -33.14
C VAL A 25 -18.11 -39.96 -32.41
N THR A 26 -18.55 -38.92 -33.12
CA THR A 26 -18.90 -37.63 -32.50
C THR A 26 -20.06 -37.78 -31.51
N VAL A 27 -21.13 -38.49 -31.88
CA VAL A 27 -22.26 -38.76 -30.96
C VAL A 27 -21.80 -39.55 -29.75
N GLY A 28 -20.98 -40.59 -29.95
CA GLY A 28 -20.41 -41.38 -28.86
C GLY A 28 -19.56 -40.53 -27.91
N PHE A 29 -18.74 -39.62 -28.43
CA PHE A 29 -17.96 -38.67 -27.64
C PHE A 29 -18.86 -37.71 -26.85
N LEU A 30 -19.90 -37.15 -27.48
CA LEU A 30 -20.86 -36.27 -26.81
C LEU A 30 -21.63 -36.98 -25.69
N VAL A 31 -22.04 -38.25 -25.91
CA VAL A 31 -22.68 -39.07 -24.87
C VAL A 31 -21.70 -39.35 -23.73
N ALA A 32 -20.45 -39.71 -24.04
CA ALA A 32 -19.43 -39.94 -23.02
C ALA A 32 -19.14 -38.66 -22.20
N ALA A 33 -19.04 -37.51 -22.86
CA ALA A 33 -18.90 -36.21 -22.20
C ALA A 33 -20.11 -35.88 -21.32
N ALA A 34 -21.34 -36.07 -21.82
CA ALA A 34 -22.55 -35.85 -21.05
C ALA A 34 -22.65 -36.76 -19.82
N VAL A 35 -22.29 -38.04 -19.94
CA VAL A 35 -22.20 -38.98 -18.81
C VAL A 35 -21.15 -38.52 -17.81
N ARG A 36 -19.97 -38.11 -18.29
CA ARG A 36 -18.89 -37.62 -17.44
C ARG A 36 -19.29 -36.39 -16.62
N GLU A 37 -19.94 -35.43 -17.26
CA GLU A 37 -20.32 -34.14 -16.66
C GLU A 37 -21.56 -34.23 -15.76
N ASN A 38 -22.54 -35.08 -16.09
CA ASN A 38 -23.82 -35.10 -15.39
C ASN A 38 -24.00 -36.27 -14.43
N ILE A 39 -23.33 -37.40 -14.69
CA ILE A 39 -23.50 -38.64 -13.91
C ILE A 39 -22.30 -38.87 -13.01
N SER A 40 -21.09 -38.79 -13.54
CA SER A 40 -19.84 -39.09 -12.81
C SER A 40 -19.10 -37.85 -12.32
N ALA A 41 -19.79 -36.72 -12.13
CA ALA A 41 -19.16 -35.50 -11.63
C ALA A 41 -18.70 -35.67 -10.16
N ASP A 42 -17.50 -35.19 -9.84
CA ASP A 42 -16.83 -35.36 -8.55
C ASP A 42 -17.71 -34.98 -7.35
N TRP A 43 -18.41 -33.84 -7.43
CA TRP A 43 -19.29 -33.35 -6.37
C TRP A 43 -20.42 -34.34 -6.00
N ARG A 44 -20.91 -35.14 -6.96
CA ARG A 44 -21.93 -36.17 -6.70
C ARG A 44 -21.37 -37.29 -5.85
N GLY A 45 -20.13 -37.70 -6.12
CA GLY A 45 -19.40 -38.69 -5.33
C GLY A 45 -19.21 -38.22 -3.89
N HIS A 46 -18.78 -36.97 -3.70
CA HIS A 46 -18.65 -36.37 -2.37
C HIS A 46 -20.00 -36.35 -1.62
N GLN A 47 -21.10 -35.98 -2.27
CA GLN A 47 -22.43 -36.02 -1.62
C GLN A 47 -22.91 -37.45 -1.29
N ALA A 48 -22.56 -38.44 -2.11
CA ALA A 48 -22.85 -39.84 -1.79
C ALA A 48 -22.07 -40.32 -0.55
N VAL A 49 -20.78 -40.00 -0.46
CA VAL A 49 -19.95 -40.33 0.71
C VAL A 49 -20.49 -39.66 1.97
N PHE A 50 -20.82 -38.37 1.90
CA PHE A 50 -21.38 -37.63 3.02
C PHE A 50 -22.68 -38.26 3.56
N ARG A 51 -23.55 -38.74 2.66
CA ARG A 51 -24.79 -39.43 3.05
C ARG A 51 -24.52 -40.74 3.77
N GLY A 52 -23.56 -41.53 3.29
CA GLY A 52 -23.11 -42.73 3.99
C GLY A 52 -22.56 -42.43 5.39
N ILE A 53 -21.79 -41.35 5.55
CA ILE A 53 -21.27 -40.91 6.86
C ILE A 53 -22.42 -40.53 7.80
N LEU A 54 -23.39 -39.74 7.32
CA LEU A 54 -24.57 -39.37 8.11
C LEU A 54 -25.40 -40.58 8.53
N GLU A 55 -25.57 -41.54 7.62
CA GLU A 55 -26.30 -42.77 7.89
C GLU A 55 -25.61 -43.61 8.98
N ALA A 56 -24.29 -43.74 8.89
CA ALA A 56 -23.48 -44.46 9.87
C ALA A 56 -23.49 -43.78 11.25
N LYS A 57 -23.56 -42.44 11.30
CA LYS A 57 -23.61 -41.65 12.53
C LYS A 57 -25.03 -41.44 13.07
N ALA A 58 -26.06 -41.95 12.41
CA ALA A 58 -27.45 -41.81 12.85
C ALA A 58 -27.75 -42.65 14.11
N LYS A 59 -28.41 -42.02 15.09
CA LYS A 59 -28.76 -42.66 16.39
C LYS A 59 -30.06 -43.45 16.36
N ASP A 60 -30.93 -43.15 15.40
CA ASP A 60 -32.25 -43.75 15.25
C ASP A 60 -32.61 -43.94 13.76
N ASP A 61 -33.66 -44.72 13.49
CA ASP A 61 -34.05 -45.07 12.12
C ASP A 61 -34.63 -43.90 11.33
N ALA A 62 -35.19 -42.90 12.02
CA ALA A 62 -35.70 -41.68 11.39
C ALA A 62 -34.55 -40.82 10.86
N ALA A 63 -33.49 -40.62 11.66
CA ALA A 63 -32.26 -39.95 11.27
C ALA A 63 -31.54 -40.72 10.16
N ARG A 64 -31.53 -42.06 10.23
CA ARG A 64 -30.92 -42.92 9.20
C ARG A 64 -31.66 -42.79 7.86
N THR A 65 -32.99 -42.77 7.90
CA THR A 65 -33.82 -42.56 6.71
C THR A 65 -33.66 -41.16 6.12
N THR A 66 -33.59 -40.13 6.98
CA THR A 66 -33.29 -38.75 6.56
C THR A 66 -31.93 -38.66 5.87
N ALA A 67 -30.90 -39.31 6.42
CA ALA A 67 -29.56 -39.34 5.84
C ALA A 67 -29.54 -40.00 4.44
N ARG A 68 -30.20 -41.15 4.28
CA ARG A 68 -30.34 -41.84 2.98
C ARG A 68 -31.05 -41.00 1.92
N ASN A 69 -32.08 -40.27 2.33
CA ASN A 69 -32.92 -39.47 1.45
C ASN A 69 -32.41 -38.05 1.21
N LEU A 70 -31.24 -37.69 1.76
CA LEU A 70 -30.63 -36.39 1.49
C LEU A 70 -30.39 -36.24 -0.04
N PRO A 71 -30.85 -35.14 -0.67
CA PRO A 71 -30.77 -34.98 -2.11
C PRO A 71 -29.33 -34.82 -2.60
N ILE A 72 -29.03 -35.40 -3.78
CA ILE A 72 -27.79 -35.10 -4.53
C ILE A 72 -28.08 -33.97 -5.50
N GLU A 73 -27.63 -32.77 -5.18
CA GLU A 73 -27.85 -31.59 -6.00
C GLU A 73 -26.72 -30.58 -5.86
N ILE A 74 -26.55 -29.75 -6.88
CA ILE A 74 -25.63 -28.63 -6.79
C ILE A 74 -26.18 -27.66 -5.77
N ARG A 75 -25.37 -27.36 -4.76
CA ARG A 75 -25.67 -26.35 -3.74
C ARG A 75 -24.92 -25.09 -4.10
N GLN A 76 -25.66 -24.00 -4.27
CA GLN A 76 -25.11 -22.71 -4.67
C GLN A 76 -25.54 -21.63 -3.69
N VAL A 77 -24.56 -20.91 -3.15
CA VAL A 77 -24.75 -19.67 -2.41
C VAL A 77 -24.51 -18.52 -3.36
N VAL A 78 -25.48 -17.62 -3.47
CA VAL A 78 -25.39 -16.40 -4.27
C VAL A 78 -25.50 -15.22 -3.33
N VAL A 79 -24.46 -14.40 -3.28
CA VAL A 79 -24.42 -13.18 -2.46
C VAL A 79 -24.26 -11.98 -3.40
N PRO A 80 -25.36 -11.41 -3.92
CA PRO A 80 -25.30 -10.30 -4.87
C PRO A 80 -24.54 -9.10 -4.33
N ALA A 81 -24.74 -8.78 -3.05
CA ALA A 81 -24.08 -7.67 -2.36
C ALA A 81 -22.54 -7.77 -2.34
N LEU A 82 -22.00 -8.99 -2.47
CA LEU A 82 -20.56 -9.26 -2.51
C LEU A 82 -20.08 -9.69 -3.89
N HIS A 83 -20.95 -9.61 -4.92
CA HIS A 83 -20.71 -10.12 -6.28
C HIS A 83 -20.13 -11.54 -6.29
N THR A 84 -20.63 -12.39 -5.38
CA THR A 84 -20.05 -13.72 -5.14
C THR A 84 -21.07 -14.81 -5.45
N VAL A 85 -20.64 -15.82 -6.22
CA VAL A 85 -21.34 -17.08 -6.43
C VAL A 85 -20.42 -18.20 -5.99
N ASP A 86 -20.91 -19.08 -5.11
CA ASP A 86 -20.12 -20.11 -4.48
C ASP A 86 -20.86 -21.46 -4.47
N ARG A 87 -20.19 -22.51 -4.93
CA ARG A 87 -20.68 -23.89 -4.97
C ARG A 87 -19.83 -24.83 -4.13
N CYS A 88 -18.93 -24.33 -3.27
CA CYS A 88 -18.02 -25.14 -2.46
C CYS A 88 -18.79 -26.11 -1.54
N VAL A 89 -19.94 -25.69 -1.03
CA VAL A 89 -20.86 -26.51 -0.22
C VAL A 89 -21.54 -27.64 -1.00
N SER A 90 -21.33 -27.73 -2.32
CA SER A 90 -21.68 -28.93 -3.10
C SER A 90 -20.77 -30.11 -2.76
N CYS A 91 -19.53 -29.87 -2.33
CA CYS A 91 -18.58 -30.91 -1.90
C CYS A 91 -18.35 -30.87 -0.38
N HIS A 92 -18.34 -29.69 0.22
CA HIS A 92 -18.06 -29.44 1.64
C HIS A 92 -19.33 -29.41 2.52
N LEU A 93 -20.17 -30.46 2.44
CA LEU A 93 -21.46 -30.49 3.15
C LEU A 93 -21.35 -30.59 4.68
N GLY A 94 -20.21 -31.05 5.19
CA GLY A 94 -19.99 -31.22 6.63
C GLY A 94 -19.42 -29.99 7.33
N ILE A 95 -19.28 -28.87 6.60
CA ILE A 95 -18.50 -27.71 7.04
C ILE A 95 -19.02 -27.07 8.33
N ASP A 96 -20.33 -27.17 8.58
CA ASP A 96 -21.04 -26.64 9.74
C ASP A 96 -21.62 -27.75 10.65
N ASP A 97 -21.35 -29.02 10.36
CA ASP A 97 -21.88 -30.17 11.10
C ASP A 97 -20.85 -30.69 12.13
N PRO A 98 -21.10 -30.53 13.45
CA PRO A 98 -20.19 -30.97 14.50
C PRO A 98 -19.89 -32.48 14.46
N ARG A 99 -20.79 -33.29 13.88
CA ARG A 99 -20.60 -34.74 13.73
C ARG A 99 -19.44 -35.10 12.80
N MET A 100 -18.96 -34.14 12.02
CA MET A 100 -17.93 -34.33 10.99
C MET A 100 -16.52 -33.96 11.44
N THR A 101 -16.32 -33.71 12.73
CA THR A 101 -15.03 -33.32 13.31
C THR A 101 -13.91 -34.33 13.02
N ASP A 102 -14.25 -35.62 12.97
CA ASP A 102 -13.33 -36.75 12.75
C ASP A 102 -13.13 -37.11 11.26
N GLN A 103 -13.82 -36.44 10.34
CA GLN A 103 -13.78 -36.77 8.92
C GLN A 103 -12.59 -36.12 8.20
N PRO A 104 -12.10 -36.69 7.09
CA PRO A 104 -11.16 -36.01 6.21
C PRO A 104 -11.84 -34.91 5.38
N ASN A 105 -11.05 -34.01 4.79
CA ASN A 105 -11.55 -33.12 3.75
C ASN A 105 -12.07 -33.96 2.55
N PRO A 106 -13.16 -33.54 1.88
CA PRO A 106 -13.89 -32.28 2.06
C PRO A 106 -15.01 -32.31 3.13
N HIS A 107 -15.23 -33.45 3.80
CA HIS A 107 -16.37 -33.61 4.73
C HIS A 107 -16.12 -33.07 6.14
N ARG A 108 -14.88 -32.75 6.48
CA ARG A 108 -14.51 -32.21 7.79
C ARG A 108 -15.24 -30.90 8.11
N VAL A 109 -15.61 -30.75 9.38
CA VAL A 109 -16.09 -29.47 9.94
C VAL A 109 -15.03 -28.37 9.83
N HIS A 110 -15.45 -27.11 9.74
CA HIS A 110 -14.52 -25.99 9.68
C HIS A 110 -13.59 -25.96 10.92
N PRO A 111 -12.25 -25.83 10.76
CA PRO A 111 -11.26 -25.99 11.85
C PRO A 111 -11.34 -24.91 12.94
N LYS A 112 -12.09 -23.84 12.71
CA LYS A 112 -12.41 -22.79 13.69
C LYS A 112 -13.93 -22.64 13.78
N ARG A 113 -14.45 -22.22 14.94
CA ARG A 113 -15.86 -21.86 15.11
C ARG A 113 -16.24 -20.53 14.42
N LEU A 114 -15.52 -20.15 13.36
CA LEU A 114 -15.74 -18.92 12.60
C LEU A 114 -17.12 -18.90 11.95
N LEU A 115 -17.63 -20.05 11.48
CA LEU A 115 -18.93 -20.13 10.83
C LEU A 115 -20.12 -19.87 11.78
N ALA A 116 -19.89 -19.85 13.10
CA ALA A 116 -20.91 -19.41 14.05
C ALA A 116 -21.20 -17.90 13.95
N ILE A 117 -20.25 -17.12 13.45
CA ILE A 117 -20.38 -15.66 13.25
C ILE A 117 -20.27 -15.25 11.77
N HIS A 118 -19.64 -16.08 10.93
CA HIS A 118 -19.50 -15.91 9.47
C HIS A 118 -20.28 -16.99 8.73
N ARG A 119 -21.61 -16.87 8.72
CA ARG A 119 -22.48 -17.86 8.07
C ARG A 119 -22.22 -17.94 6.56
N VAL A 120 -22.06 -19.15 6.02
CA VAL A 120 -21.74 -19.35 4.61
C VAL A 120 -22.85 -18.80 3.71
N GLU A 121 -24.11 -18.93 4.10
CA GLU A 121 -25.24 -18.37 3.35
C GLU A 121 -25.18 -16.85 3.18
N LYS A 122 -24.51 -16.13 4.10
CA LYS A 122 -24.37 -14.67 4.06
C LYS A 122 -23.11 -14.24 3.29
N PHE A 123 -22.00 -14.97 3.41
CA PHE A 123 -20.70 -14.53 2.89
C PHE A 123 -20.19 -15.34 1.67
N GLY A 124 -20.63 -16.59 1.52
CA GLY A 124 -19.96 -17.57 0.65
C GLY A 124 -18.58 -18.01 1.20
N CYS A 125 -17.92 -18.96 0.54
CA CYS A 125 -16.60 -19.44 0.94
C CYS A 125 -15.47 -18.63 0.28
N THR A 126 -15.64 -18.25 -0.99
CA THR A 126 -14.62 -17.49 -1.76
C THR A 126 -14.33 -16.09 -1.22
N VAL A 127 -15.22 -15.49 -0.43
CA VAL A 127 -14.92 -14.23 0.26
C VAL A 127 -13.75 -14.38 1.23
N CYS A 128 -13.66 -15.53 1.89
CA CYS A 128 -12.59 -15.85 2.84
C CYS A 128 -11.41 -16.56 2.18
N HIS A 129 -11.68 -17.48 1.25
CA HIS A 129 -10.69 -18.39 0.69
C HIS A 129 -10.19 -18.01 -0.70
N GLN A 130 -10.84 -17.08 -1.41
CA GLN A 130 -10.67 -16.85 -2.85
C GLN A 130 -10.99 -18.12 -3.66
N GLY A 131 -10.45 -18.25 -4.88
CA GLY A 131 -10.73 -19.34 -5.79
C GLY A 131 -11.92 -19.06 -6.72
N GLN A 132 -12.23 -20.05 -7.55
CA GLN A 132 -13.35 -20.00 -8.47
C GLN A 132 -14.59 -20.62 -7.82
N GLY A 133 -15.48 -19.78 -7.31
CA GLY A 133 -16.66 -20.23 -6.57
C GLY A 133 -17.69 -20.97 -7.43
N ALA A 134 -17.72 -20.76 -8.75
CA ALA A 134 -18.66 -21.47 -9.64
C ALA A 134 -18.21 -22.90 -10.01
N ALA A 135 -17.00 -23.30 -9.65
CA ALA A 135 -16.43 -24.60 -9.98
C ALA A 135 -17.15 -25.75 -9.25
N LEU A 136 -17.16 -26.93 -9.89
CA LEU A 136 -17.76 -28.15 -9.37
C LEU A 136 -16.75 -29.28 -9.14
N ASN A 137 -15.46 -28.99 -9.35
CA ASN A 137 -14.33 -29.85 -9.03
C ASN A 137 -13.21 -29.00 -8.38
N PHE A 138 -12.31 -29.67 -7.68
CA PHE A 138 -11.28 -28.97 -6.90
C PHE A 138 -10.22 -28.29 -7.77
N GLU A 139 -9.89 -28.87 -8.93
CA GLU A 139 -8.88 -28.34 -9.84
C GLU A 139 -9.28 -26.96 -10.36
N GLU A 140 -10.52 -26.84 -10.86
CA GLU A 140 -11.09 -25.56 -11.30
C GLU A 140 -11.29 -24.60 -10.12
N ALA A 141 -11.74 -25.08 -8.96
CA ALA A 141 -11.96 -24.23 -7.78
C ALA A 141 -10.65 -23.59 -7.29
N LYS A 142 -9.55 -24.34 -7.34
CA LYS A 142 -8.20 -23.86 -7.03
C LYS A 142 -7.75 -22.76 -7.98
N ALA A 143 -8.04 -22.94 -9.27
CA ALA A 143 -7.83 -21.96 -10.33
C ALA A 143 -6.39 -21.43 -10.50
N GLU A 144 -5.36 -22.16 -10.05
CA GLU A 144 -3.96 -21.71 -10.13
C GLU A 144 -3.41 -21.67 -11.57
N ASP A 145 -3.77 -22.65 -12.39
CA ASP A 145 -3.32 -22.77 -13.79
C ASP A 145 -4.30 -22.15 -14.80
N TYR A 146 -5.42 -21.62 -14.32
CA TYR A 146 -6.46 -21.00 -15.15
C TYR A 146 -6.24 -19.49 -15.31
N PHE A 147 -6.90 -18.86 -16.29
CA PHE A 147 -6.97 -17.40 -16.44
C PHE A 147 -7.87 -16.76 -15.35
N TRP A 148 -7.79 -17.25 -14.12
CA TRP A 148 -8.50 -16.72 -12.96
C TRP A 148 -7.59 -15.77 -12.17
N ASP A 149 -8.13 -14.62 -11.79
CA ASP A 149 -7.32 -13.56 -11.18
C ASP A 149 -6.94 -13.85 -9.73
N TYR A 150 -7.81 -14.57 -9.00
CA TYR A 150 -7.69 -14.80 -7.56
C TYR A 150 -7.83 -16.28 -7.22
N PRO A 151 -6.77 -17.09 -7.45
CA PRO A 151 -6.80 -18.51 -7.13
C PRO A 151 -6.99 -18.76 -5.63
N LEU A 152 -7.42 -19.97 -5.27
CA LEU A 152 -7.72 -20.37 -3.90
C LEU A 152 -6.49 -20.18 -3.01
N LEU A 153 -6.65 -19.43 -1.93
CA LEU A 153 -5.57 -19.20 -0.97
C LEU A 153 -5.22 -20.49 -0.22
N PRO A 154 -3.93 -20.86 -0.16
CA PRO A 154 -3.47 -21.85 0.80
C PRO A 154 -3.93 -21.49 2.22
N ALA A 155 -4.28 -22.48 3.04
CA ALA A 155 -4.81 -22.27 4.40
C ALA A 155 -3.97 -21.32 5.26
N LYS A 156 -2.64 -21.31 5.05
CA LYS A 156 -1.71 -20.43 5.75
C LYS A 156 -1.81 -18.95 5.38
N PHE A 157 -2.55 -18.59 4.34
CA PHE A 157 -2.72 -17.24 3.81
C PHE A 157 -4.17 -16.73 3.86
N THR A 158 -5.14 -17.54 4.29
CA THR A 158 -6.56 -17.18 4.31
C THR A 158 -6.87 -16.00 5.22
N GLU A 159 -6.05 -15.75 6.24
CA GLU A 159 -6.19 -14.57 7.11
C GLU A 159 -6.09 -13.24 6.35
N ALA A 160 -5.56 -13.23 5.13
CA ALA A 160 -5.44 -12.02 4.32
C ALA A 160 -6.81 -11.38 4.03
N THR A 161 -7.88 -12.17 3.95
CA THR A 161 -9.21 -11.65 3.61
C THR A 161 -9.92 -10.99 4.79
N CYS A 162 -9.47 -11.21 6.03
CA CYS A 162 -10.10 -10.65 7.23
C CYS A 162 -10.11 -9.12 7.22
N ALA A 163 -9.04 -8.48 6.70
CA ALA A 163 -8.89 -7.02 6.69
C ALA A 163 -9.91 -6.29 5.79
N SER A 164 -10.65 -7.02 4.94
CA SER A 164 -11.73 -6.45 4.13
C SER A 164 -12.90 -5.98 5.01
N CYS A 165 -13.22 -6.74 6.07
CA CYS A 165 -14.38 -6.48 6.93
C CYS A 165 -14.00 -6.08 8.37
N HIS A 166 -12.73 -6.28 8.76
CA HIS A 166 -12.21 -6.01 10.10
C HIS A 166 -11.01 -5.05 10.07
N ASP A 167 -10.80 -4.29 11.14
CA ASP A 167 -9.53 -3.65 11.46
C ASP A 167 -8.59 -4.68 12.11
N PRO A 168 -7.46 -5.02 11.45
CA PRO A 168 -6.48 -5.93 12.04
C PRO A 168 -5.96 -5.50 13.42
N ARG A 169 -5.97 -4.20 13.75
CA ARG A 169 -5.49 -3.70 15.05
C ARG A 169 -6.44 -4.02 16.20
N ALA A 170 -7.72 -4.23 15.90
CA ALA A 170 -8.77 -4.44 16.89
C ALA A 170 -9.24 -5.91 16.96
N LEU A 171 -8.67 -6.80 16.16
CA LEU A 171 -9.00 -8.22 16.19
C LEU A 171 -8.59 -8.87 17.53
N PRO A 172 -9.42 -9.77 18.10
CA PRO A 172 -9.05 -10.49 19.30
C PRO A 172 -7.82 -11.37 19.10
N ALA A 173 -6.98 -11.49 20.13
CA ALA A 173 -5.82 -12.36 20.11
C ALA A 173 -6.19 -13.80 19.70
N GLY A 174 -5.36 -14.43 18.86
CA GLY A 174 -5.60 -15.77 18.31
C GLY A 174 -6.55 -15.85 17.11
N SER A 175 -7.17 -14.74 16.70
CA SER A 175 -8.13 -14.75 15.57
C SER A 175 -7.44 -14.80 14.21
N ALA A 176 -6.49 -13.88 13.97
CA ALA A 176 -5.76 -13.70 12.71
C ALA A 176 -4.29 -13.31 12.95
N GLU A 177 -3.54 -14.18 13.63
CA GLU A 177 -2.20 -13.87 14.14
C GLU A 177 -1.19 -13.50 13.05
N LYS A 178 -1.25 -14.14 11.87
CA LYS A 178 -0.32 -13.83 10.78
C LYS A 178 -0.63 -12.49 10.14
N LEU A 179 -1.91 -12.14 10.01
CA LEU A 179 -2.31 -10.82 9.51
C LEU A 179 -1.80 -9.71 10.44
N VAL A 180 -2.06 -9.85 11.74
CA VAL A 180 -1.63 -8.87 12.76
C VAL A 180 -0.10 -8.77 12.80
N LEU A 181 0.59 -9.91 12.82
CA LEU A 181 2.05 -9.94 12.79
C LEU A 181 2.61 -9.28 11.52
N GLY A 182 2.01 -9.53 10.36
CA GLY A 182 2.43 -8.93 9.09
C GLY A 182 2.33 -7.42 9.10
N MET A 183 1.22 -6.89 9.60
CA MET A 183 1.03 -5.45 9.79
C MET A 183 2.07 -4.86 10.77
N GLN A 184 2.32 -5.52 11.90
CA GLN A 184 3.34 -5.08 12.86
C GLN A 184 4.74 -5.10 12.25
N LEU A 185 5.11 -6.15 11.51
CA LEU A 185 6.39 -6.25 10.83
C LEU A 185 6.55 -5.15 9.77
N PHE A 186 5.49 -4.82 9.05
CA PHE A 186 5.52 -3.73 8.07
C PHE A 186 5.88 -2.38 8.71
N GLU A 187 5.30 -2.09 9.88
CA GLU A 187 5.60 -0.88 10.66
C GLU A 187 7.01 -0.95 11.29
N GLN A 188 7.36 -2.08 11.93
CA GLN A 188 8.65 -2.27 12.62
C GLN A 188 9.86 -2.31 11.70
N LYS A 189 9.70 -2.87 10.49
CA LYS A 189 10.76 -2.87 9.47
C LYS A 189 10.83 -1.55 8.71
N GLY A 190 9.96 -0.58 9.04
CA GLY A 190 9.96 0.75 8.43
C GLY A 190 9.62 0.73 6.95
N CYS A 191 8.78 -0.23 6.50
CA CYS A 191 8.42 -0.34 5.09
C CYS A 191 7.77 0.96 4.56
N ASN A 192 7.04 1.68 5.42
CA ASN A 192 6.47 2.99 5.13
C ASN A 192 7.49 4.10 4.82
N ALA A 193 8.76 3.92 5.19
CA ALA A 193 9.79 4.90 4.87
C ALA A 193 10.10 4.95 3.35
N CYS A 194 9.90 3.83 2.66
CA CYS A 194 10.09 3.74 1.21
C CYS A 194 8.76 3.66 0.47
N HIS A 195 7.79 2.91 1.01
CA HIS A 195 6.52 2.62 0.37
C HIS A 195 5.39 3.49 0.94
N LYS A 196 4.51 3.94 0.05
CA LYS A 196 3.27 4.62 0.42
C LYS A 196 2.15 3.60 0.66
N LEU A 197 1.33 3.85 1.68
CA LEU A 197 0.12 3.09 1.97
C LEU A 197 -0.99 4.02 2.49
N ASN A 198 -2.17 3.95 1.89
CA ASN A 198 -3.32 4.83 2.12
C ASN A 198 -2.92 6.31 2.03
N GLY A 199 -2.17 6.67 0.99
CA GLY A 199 -1.69 8.03 0.77
C GLY A 199 -0.48 8.45 1.62
N LYS A 200 -0.11 7.69 2.66
CA LYS A 200 0.98 8.03 3.59
C LYS A 200 2.22 7.15 3.45
N GLY A 201 3.40 7.75 3.40
CA GLY A 201 4.69 7.05 3.34
C GLY A 201 5.63 7.57 2.24
N GLY A 202 6.75 6.89 2.08
CA GLY A 202 7.81 7.27 1.16
C GLY A 202 7.43 7.10 -0.32
N GLN A 203 8.27 7.67 -1.19
CA GLN A 203 8.13 7.59 -2.65
C GLN A 203 9.30 6.86 -3.34
N LEU A 204 10.21 6.26 -2.56
CA LEU A 204 11.33 5.51 -3.11
C LEU A 204 10.89 4.16 -3.68
N GLY A 205 9.89 3.54 -3.06
CA GLY A 205 9.23 2.35 -3.55
C GLY A 205 7.86 2.67 -4.15
N PRO A 206 7.25 1.73 -4.89
CA PRO A 206 5.88 1.88 -5.37
C PRO A 206 4.90 2.00 -4.21
N ALA A 207 3.78 2.70 -4.45
CA ALA A 207 2.64 2.67 -3.53
C ALA A 207 2.07 1.25 -3.45
N LEU A 208 1.73 0.83 -2.24
CA LEU A 208 1.23 -0.51 -1.91
C LEU A 208 -0.29 -0.52 -1.69
N ASP A 209 -0.96 0.56 -2.08
CA ASP A 209 -2.41 0.59 -2.12
C ASP A 209 -2.93 -0.51 -3.06
N ASN A 210 -3.85 -1.33 -2.58
CA ASN A 210 -4.54 -2.34 -3.37
C ASN A 210 -3.63 -3.44 -3.96
N GLU A 211 -2.48 -3.74 -3.34
CA GLU A 211 -1.62 -4.87 -3.75
C GLU A 211 -2.37 -6.22 -3.79
N GLY A 212 -3.31 -6.44 -2.86
CA GLY A 212 -4.15 -7.64 -2.81
C GLY A 212 -5.22 -7.72 -3.91
N LEU A 213 -5.44 -6.63 -4.66
CA LEU A 213 -6.30 -6.59 -5.85
C LEU A 213 -5.54 -6.72 -7.17
N LYS A 214 -4.20 -6.70 -7.14
CA LYS A 214 -3.45 -6.86 -8.37
C LYS A 214 -3.62 -8.26 -8.92
N THR A 215 -3.90 -8.37 -10.21
CA THR A 215 -3.94 -9.65 -10.91
C THR A 215 -2.51 -10.13 -11.17
N LYS A 216 -2.36 -11.40 -11.53
CA LYS A 216 -1.05 -11.98 -11.86
C LYS A 216 -0.27 -11.21 -12.93
N HIS A 217 -0.99 -10.55 -13.85
CA HIS A 217 -0.39 -9.83 -14.98
C HIS A 217 0.26 -8.50 -14.58
N GLN A 218 -0.02 -8.00 -13.37
CA GLN A 218 0.53 -6.74 -12.86
C GLN A 218 1.86 -6.93 -12.10
N PHE A 219 2.36 -8.18 -12.01
CA PHE A 219 3.62 -8.50 -11.34
C PHE A 219 4.66 -9.02 -12.33
N VAL A 220 5.92 -8.60 -12.17
CA VAL A 220 7.06 -9.13 -12.92
C VAL A 220 7.37 -10.53 -12.42
N ARG A 221 7.17 -11.54 -13.27
CA ARG A 221 7.22 -12.96 -12.88
C ARG A 221 8.23 -13.80 -13.64
N VAL A 222 9.03 -13.17 -14.51
CA VAL A 222 10.02 -13.87 -15.35
C VAL A 222 11.03 -14.69 -14.53
N SER A 223 11.38 -14.23 -13.33
CA SER A 223 12.29 -14.91 -12.42
C SER A 223 11.59 -15.73 -11.33
N LEU A 224 10.26 -15.81 -11.35
CA LEU A 224 9.50 -16.50 -10.31
C LEU A 224 9.52 -18.01 -10.55
N THR A 225 10.01 -18.77 -9.57
CA THR A 225 10.04 -20.23 -9.59
C THR A 225 8.81 -20.82 -8.89
N GLY A 226 8.39 -22.02 -9.29
CA GLY A 226 7.21 -22.69 -8.72
C GLY A 226 5.88 -22.08 -9.18
N SER A 227 4.92 -22.00 -8.27
CA SER A 227 3.54 -21.57 -8.59
C SER A 227 3.50 -20.11 -9.06
N GLN A 228 2.79 -19.86 -10.16
CA GLN A 228 2.61 -18.53 -10.72
C GLN A 228 1.49 -17.75 -10.01
N THR A 229 1.60 -17.62 -8.69
CA THR A 229 0.57 -17.03 -7.82
C THR A 229 1.11 -15.79 -7.11
N ASN A 230 0.22 -14.85 -6.73
CA ASN A 230 0.64 -13.61 -6.10
C ASN A 230 1.27 -13.85 -4.72
N TRP A 231 0.74 -14.81 -3.95
CA TRP A 231 1.33 -15.14 -2.65
C TRP A 231 2.74 -15.70 -2.79
N ASN A 232 3.02 -16.49 -3.83
CA ASN A 232 4.37 -16.96 -4.11
C ASN A 232 5.27 -15.80 -4.53
N TRP A 233 4.78 -14.92 -5.39
CA TRP A 233 5.52 -13.72 -5.80
C TRP A 233 5.92 -12.85 -4.59
N PHE A 234 4.98 -12.53 -3.69
CA PHE A 234 5.29 -11.77 -2.49
C PHE A 234 6.31 -12.48 -1.61
N ALA A 235 6.10 -13.77 -1.35
CA ALA A 235 7.00 -14.55 -0.49
C ALA A 235 8.43 -14.59 -1.04
N GLU A 236 8.60 -14.87 -2.34
CA GLU A 236 9.91 -14.88 -2.99
C GLU A 236 10.51 -13.47 -3.10
N HIS A 237 9.70 -12.45 -3.37
CA HIS A 237 10.18 -11.07 -3.43
C HIS A 237 10.70 -10.57 -2.07
N PHE A 238 10.07 -10.97 -0.95
CA PHE A 238 10.60 -10.65 0.38
C PHE A 238 11.90 -11.38 0.70
N ARG A 239 12.13 -12.57 0.14
CA ARG A 239 13.39 -13.32 0.33
C ARG A 239 14.51 -12.77 -0.54
N ASP A 240 14.23 -12.48 -1.80
CA ASP A 240 15.18 -11.93 -2.76
C ASP A 240 14.54 -10.89 -3.69
N PRO A 241 14.48 -9.62 -3.25
CA PRO A 241 13.83 -8.58 -4.05
C PRO A 241 14.50 -8.37 -5.41
N ALA A 242 15.83 -8.47 -5.48
CA ALA A 242 16.61 -8.22 -6.68
C ALA A 242 16.63 -9.41 -7.65
N GLY A 243 16.53 -10.64 -7.12
CA GLY A 243 16.35 -11.84 -7.92
C GLY A 243 14.98 -11.91 -8.59
N ILE A 244 13.92 -11.47 -7.91
CA ILE A 244 12.57 -11.42 -8.48
C ILE A 244 12.36 -10.19 -9.37
N VAL A 245 12.83 -9.02 -8.95
CA VAL A 245 12.74 -7.78 -9.72
C VAL A 245 14.14 -7.24 -9.95
N ALA A 246 14.66 -7.47 -11.15
CA ALA A 246 15.99 -7.00 -11.54
C ALA A 246 16.16 -5.50 -11.29
N GLY A 247 17.24 -5.11 -10.63
CA GLY A 247 17.54 -3.72 -10.28
C GLY A 247 16.77 -3.17 -9.07
N SER A 248 16.05 -4.01 -8.32
CA SER A 248 15.31 -3.55 -7.14
C SER A 248 16.19 -2.85 -6.10
N LEU A 249 15.73 -1.66 -5.68
CA LEU A 249 16.32 -0.90 -4.57
C LEU A 249 15.78 -1.36 -3.21
N MET A 250 14.75 -2.22 -3.18
CA MET A 250 14.23 -2.78 -1.94
C MET A 250 15.36 -3.53 -1.22
N PRO A 251 15.63 -3.22 0.06
CA PRO A 251 16.60 -3.96 0.84
C PRO A 251 16.10 -5.39 1.04
N MET A 252 17.02 -6.34 1.24
CA MET A 252 16.69 -7.71 1.61
C MET A 252 16.49 -7.76 3.14
N PRO A 253 15.25 -7.76 3.65
CA PRO A 253 15.03 -7.77 5.09
C PRO A 253 15.43 -9.14 5.65
N ALA A 254 16.16 -9.15 6.77
CA ALA A 254 16.39 -10.38 7.52
C ALA A 254 15.06 -10.84 8.14
N LEU A 255 14.43 -11.83 7.51
CA LEU A 255 13.12 -12.38 7.88
C LEU A 255 13.19 -13.90 8.02
N SER A 256 12.57 -14.43 9.06
CA SER A 256 12.31 -15.86 9.17
C SER A 256 11.15 -16.29 8.27
N GLN A 257 11.01 -17.59 8.02
CA GLN A 257 9.92 -18.14 7.20
C GLN A 257 8.52 -17.69 7.68
N PRO A 258 8.17 -17.74 9.00
CA PRO A 258 6.90 -17.23 9.48
C PRO A 258 6.71 -15.71 9.24
N GLN A 259 7.78 -14.92 9.31
CA GLN A 259 7.72 -13.48 9.06
C GLN A 259 7.47 -13.16 7.58
N VAL A 260 8.08 -13.91 6.67
CA VAL A 260 7.78 -13.81 5.22
C VAL A 260 6.33 -14.16 4.95
N GLU A 261 5.80 -15.22 5.58
CA GLU A 261 4.39 -15.58 5.44
C GLU A 261 3.46 -14.50 6.00
N ALA A 262 3.76 -13.95 7.17
CA ALA A 262 2.96 -12.89 7.79
C ALA A 262 2.93 -11.62 6.92
N LEU A 263 4.08 -11.17 6.40
CA LEU A 263 4.12 -10.04 5.47
C LEU A 263 3.39 -10.34 4.17
N THR A 264 3.47 -11.58 3.67
CA THR A 264 2.70 -12.02 2.49
C THR A 264 1.19 -11.93 2.77
N VAL A 265 0.72 -12.41 3.93
CA VAL A 265 -0.67 -12.25 4.37
C VAL A 265 -1.07 -10.77 4.38
N PHE A 266 -0.24 -9.92 4.98
CA PHE A 266 -0.53 -8.49 5.07
C PHE A 266 -0.60 -7.83 3.68
N MET A 267 0.32 -8.11 2.76
CA MET A 267 0.26 -7.59 1.37
C MET A 267 -1.00 -8.04 0.64
N LEU A 268 -1.36 -9.33 0.74
CA LEU A 268 -2.59 -9.86 0.16
C LEU A 268 -3.84 -9.25 0.80
N SER A 269 -3.75 -8.80 2.04
CA SER A 269 -4.86 -8.15 2.75
C SER A 269 -5.08 -6.70 2.33
N LEU A 270 -4.12 -6.08 1.63
CA LEU A 270 -4.25 -4.73 1.09
C LEU A 270 -5.19 -4.76 -0.11
N ARG A 271 -6.47 -4.99 0.15
CA ARG A 271 -7.54 -5.14 -0.84
C ARG A 271 -8.72 -4.28 -0.39
N GLN A 272 -8.85 -3.08 -0.95
CA GLN A 272 -10.03 -2.27 -0.70
C GLN A 272 -11.19 -2.82 -1.51
N ARG A 273 -12.22 -3.32 -0.82
CA ARG A 273 -13.50 -3.70 -1.42
C ARG A 273 -14.53 -2.68 -0.99
N ASP A 274 -15.36 -2.25 -1.94
CA ASP A 274 -16.58 -1.54 -1.60
C ASP A 274 -17.58 -2.57 -1.06
N LEU A 275 -17.76 -2.57 0.26
CA LEU A 275 -18.60 -3.52 0.98
C LEU A 275 -19.71 -2.75 1.67
N PRO A 276 -20.98 -3.22 1.56
CA PRO A 276 -22.06 -2.62 2.32
C PRO A 276 -21.80 -2.72 3.83
N ALA A 277 -22.23 -1.70 4.58
CA ALA A 277 -21.96 -1.57 6.01
C ALA A 277 -22.41 -2.80 6.84
N GLU A 278 -23.44 -3.51 6.40
CA GLU A 278 -23.95 -4.75 7.03
C GLU A 278 -22.98 -5.96 7.00
N TYR A 279 -21.91 -5.86 6.21
CA TYR A 279 -20.82 -6.84 6.13
C TYR A 279 -19.55 -6.38 6.87
N LEU A 280 -19.52 -5.13 7.34
CA LEU A 280 -18.42 -4.59 8.12
C LEU A 280 -18.63 -4.90 9.59
N ALA A 281 -17.56 -5.28 10.27
CA ALA A 281 -17.57 -5.40 11.71
C ALA A 281 -17.49 -4.00 12.36
N PRO A 282 -17.97 -3.84 13.61
CA PRO A 282 -17.90 -2.55 14.30
C PRO A 282 -16.49 -1.95 14.33
N ASP A 283 -15.47 -2.78 14.55
CA ASP A 283 -14.07 -2.35 14.54
C ASP A 283 -13.62 -1.74 13.21
N LYS A 284 -14.14 -2.22 12.09
CA LYS A 284 -13.84 -1.67 10.76
C LYS A 284 -14.51 -0.32 10.53
N ILE A 285 -15.73 -0.16 11.05
CA ILE A 285 -16.46 1.11 10.99
C ILE A 285 -15.73 2.16 11.83
N ASP A 286 -15.29 1.79 13.04
CA ASP A 286 -14.49 2.65 13.91
C ASP A 286 -13.17 3.06 13.25
N GLU A 287 -12.51 2.12 12.56
CA GLU A 287 -11.28 2.39 11.80
C GLU A 287 -11.51 3.39 10.65
N GLN A 288 -12.61 3.23 9.90
CA GLN A 288 -12.99 4.18 8.85
C GLN A 288 -13.31 5.56 9.43
N TYR A 289 -14.01 5.62 10.56
CA TYR A 289 -14.31 6.87 11.26
C TYR A 289 -13.03 7.56 11.76
N ALA A 290 -12.09 6.81 12.35
CA ALA A 290 -10.82 7.33 12.84
C ALA A 290 -9.91 7.84 11.70
N ARG A 291 -10.00 7.29 10.49
CA ARG A 291 -9.30 7.85 9.32
C ARG A 291 -9.84 9.24 8.93
N LEU A 292 -11.13 9.47 9.09
CA LEU A 292 -11.77 10.76 8.83
C LEU A 292 -11.55 11.75 9.99
N HIS A 293 -11.38 11.25 11.22
CA HIS A 293 -11.18 12.02 12.44
C HIS A 293 -9.90 11.56 13.14
N PRO A 294 -8.71 11.82 12.56
CA PRO A 294 -7.47 11.31 13.10
C PRO A 294 -7.23 11.85 14.52
N PRO A 295 -6.78 11.00 15.47
CA PRO A 295 -6.38 11.46 16.79
C PRO A 295 -5.16 12.40 16.69
N ALA A 296 -4.84 13.07 17.79
CA ALA A 296 -3.66 13.92 17.87
C ALA A 296 -2.40 13.14 17.45
N PRO A 297 -1.52 13.73 16.64
CA PRO A 297 -0.35 13.05 16.11
C PRO A 297 0.66 12.70 17.20
N ASP A 298 1.13 11.45 17.20
CA ASP A 298 2.21 10.94 18.06
C ASP A 298 3.55 11.07 17.32
N GLY A 299 4.33 12.10 17.67
CA GLY A 299 5.64 12.39 17.08
C GLY A 299 6.62 11.20 17.10
N PRO A 300 6.87 10.55 18.25
CA PRO A 300 7.65 9.30 18.33
C PRO A 300 7.17 8.20 17.38
N ALA A 301 5.86 7.93 17.32
CA ALA A 301 5.31 6.89 16.45
C ALA A 301 5.47 7.24 14.95
N LEU A 302 5.24 8.50 14.59
CA LEU A 302 5.47 9.02 13.24
C LEU A 302 6.94 8.88 12.83
N TYR A 303 7.86 9.25 13.73
CA TYR A 303 9.30 9.17 13.47
C TYR A 303 9.73 7.72 13.24
N HIS A 304 9.30 6.81 14.12
CA HIS A 304 9.60 5.39 13.98
C HIS A 304 9.09 4.83 12.65
N ARG A 305 7.87 5.22 12.25
CA ARG A 305 7.22 4.72 11.03
C ARG A 305 7.84 5.25 9.73
N TYR A 306 8.20 6.54 9.69
CA TYR A 306 8.57 7.21 8.44
C TYR A 306 10.06 7.58 8.35
N CYS A 307 10.73 7.85 9.47
CA CYS A 307 12.08 8.41 9.47
C CYS A 307 13.14 7.38 9.88
N ALA A 308 12.84 6.53 10.86
CA ALA A 308 13.83 5.66 11.52
C ALA A 308 14.48 4.64 10.59
N ALA A 309 13.81 4.19 9.51
CA ALA A 309 14.41 3.24 8.57
C ALA A 309 15.69 3.79 7.90
N CYS A 310 15.75 5.11 7.69
CA CYS A 310 16.93 5.78 7.16
C CYS A 310 17.77 6.39 8.29
N HIS A 311 17.12 7.15 9.17
CA HIS A 311 17.80 7.98 10.17
C HIS A 311 18.11 7.25 11.49
N ASP A 312 17.69 5.99 11.65
CA ASP A 312 17.84 5.23 12.89
C ASP A 312 17.24 6.03 14.07
N THR A 313 17.89 6.05 15.24
CA THR A 313 17.54 6.94 16.36
C THR A 313 17.66 8.44 16.04
N GLY A 314 18.36 8.79 14.95
CA GLY A 314 18.66 10.16 14.54
C GLY A 314 19.82 10.80 15.29
N LEU A 315 20.40 10.17 16.31
CA LEU A 315 21.42 10.81 17.15
C LEU A 315 22.79 10.89 16.47
N HIS A 316 23.07 9.98 15.54
CA HIS A 316 24.36 9.83 14.88
C HIS A 316 24.19 9.74 13.37
N SER A 317 25.19 10.21 12.63
CA SER A 317 25.25 9.99 11.19
C SER A 317 25.78 8.58 10.91
N ARG A 318 25.29 7.93 9.85
CA ARG A 318 25.70 6.56 9.47
C ARG A 318 25.90 6.42 7.97
N TRP A 319 26.83 5.57 7.56
CA TRP A 319 27.00 5.21 6.15
C TRP A 319 25.97 4.15 5.74
N ASP A 320 25.17 4.45 4.73
CA ASP A 320 24.28 3.47 4.11
C ASP A 320 24.96 2.80 2.92
N LYS A 321 25.12 1.48 2.99
CA LYS A 321 25.80 0.68 1.96
C LYS A 321 24.99 0.57 0.66
N LYS A 322 23.66 0.51 0.73
CA LYS A 322 22.79 0.34 -0.45
C LYS A 322 22.69 1.63 -1.25
N PHE A 323 22.63 2.77 -0.57
CA PHE A 323 22.57 4.09 -1.20
C PHE A 323 23.94 4.75 -1.41
N ALA A 324 25.01 4.10 -0.92
CA ALA A 324 26.40 4.56 -0.98
C ALA A 324 26.55 6.03 -0.57
N ARG A 325 25.99 6.39 0.58
CA ARG A 325 25.99 7.77 1.12
C ARG A 325 25.84 7.80 2.63
N PHE A 326 26.22 8.92 3.25
CA PHE A 326 25.90 9.18 4.65
C PHE A 326 24.45 9.61 4.82
N VAL A 327 23.75 8.99 5.78
CA VAL A 327 22.47 9.45 6.30
C VAL A 327 22.75 10.27 7.56
N PRO A 328 22.29 11.55 7.61
CA PRO A 328 22.61 12.43 8.72
C PRO A 328 21.85 12.06 9.99
N GLY A 329 22.51 12.28 11.13
CA GLY A 329 21.88 12.25 12.45
C GLY A 329 20.99 13.47 12.66
N ILE A 330 19.73 13.38 12.24
CA ILE A 330 18.76 14.50 12.28
C ILE A 330 18.27 14.86 13.69
N ARG A 331 18.59 14.06 14.69
CA ARG A 331 18.39 14.35 16.13
C ARG A 331 19.71 14.64 16.84
N ASN A 332 20.82 14.79 16.11
CA ASN A 332 22.10 15.19 16.68
C ASN A 332 21.96 16.54 17.40
N ALA A 333 22.51 16.62 18.61
CA ALA A 333 22.29 17.78 19.46
C ALA A 333 22.90 19.07 18.91
N ALA A 334 24.05 19.03 18.23
CA ALA A 334 24.64 20.23 17.61
C ALA A 334 23.76 20.78 16.48
N PHE A 335 23.12 19.89 15.70
CA PHE A 335 22.15 20.27 14.68
C PHE A 335 20.84 20.77 15.29
N ILE A 336 20.22 19.98 16.17
CA ILE A 336 18.91 20.30 16.76
C ILE A 336 18.95 21.54 17.62
N ARG A 337 20.06 21.90 18.27
CA ARG A 337 20.09 23.16 19.03
C ARG A 337 20.15 24.40 18.13
N THR A 338 20.75 24.29 16.95
CA THR A 338 21.08 25.45 16.11
C THR A 338 20.09 25.68 14.98
N GLU A 339 19.40 24.65 14.51
CA GLU A 339 18.41 24.78 13.44
C GLU A 339 17.11 25.42 13.95
N ASP A 340 16.38 26.12 13.08
CA ASP A 340 15.06 26.68 13.38
C ASP A 340 13.92 25.68 13.06
N ASP A 341 12.78 25.83 13.75
CA ASP A 341 11.65 24.88 13.62
C ASP A 341 11.04 24.87 12.21
N GLU A 342 11.02 26.03 11.54
CA GLU A 342 10.48 26.13 10.19
C GLU A 342 11.39 25.45 9.18
N CYS A 343 12.71 25.58 9.32
CA CYS A 343 13.68 24.87 8.51
C CYS A 343 13.58 23.36 8.71
N LEU A 344 13.39 22.89 9.95
CA LEU A 344 13.11 21.48 10.21
C LEU A 344 11.81 21.04 9.52
N ALA A 345 10.73 21.79 9.67
CA ALA A 345 9.45 21.49 9.05
C ALA A 345 9.54 21.47 7.51
N GLU A 346 10.21 22.44 6.90
CA GLU A 346 10.35 22.56 5.46
C GLU A 346 11.20 21.43 4.87
N ASN A 347 12.30 21.06 5.52
CA ASN A 347 13.07 19.88 5.13
C ASN A 347 12.25 18.58 5.24
N ILE A 348 11.28 18.50 6.15
CA ILE A 348 10.35 17.36 6.23
C ILE A 348 9.32 17.45 5.10
N ARG A 349 8.66 18.60 4.90
CA ARG A 349 7.59 18.77 3.90
C ARG A 349 8.09 18.53 2.48
N GLU A 350 9.15 19.23 2.10
CA GLU A 350 9.70 19.25 0.74
C GLU A 350 10.78 18.20 0.53
N GLY A 351 11.28 17.62 1.63
CA GLY A 351 12.40 16.70 1.57
C GLY A 351 13.67 17.44 1.17
N ARG A 352 14.59 16.72 0.52
CA ARG A 352 15.80 17.33 -0.03
C ARG A 352 15.96 16.92 -1.50
N PRO A 353 15.46 17.75 -2.45
CA PRO A 353 15.56 17.48 -3.87
C PRO A 353 16.98 17.15 -4.33
N GLY A 354 17.11 16.18 -5.24
CA GLY A 354 18.41 15.65 -5.68
C GLY A 354 19.06 14.66 -4.70
N THR A 355 18.42 14.35 -3.57
CA THR A 355 18.88 13.34 -2.61
C THR A 355 17.89 12.18 -2.48
N ARG A 356 18.15 11.25 -1.55
CA ARG A 356 17.24 10.12 -1.24
C ARG A 356 16.20 10.46 -0.17
N MET A 357 16.22 11.67 0.41
CA MET A 357 15.22 12.10 1.38
C MET A 357 14.01 12.68 0.61
N PRO A 358 12.88 11.95 0.51
CA PRO A 358 11.71 12.44 -0.19
C PRO A 358 11.01 13.53 0.63
N GLY A 359 10.11 14.26 -0.01
CA GLY A 359 9.17 15.13 0.71
C GLY A 359 8.11 14.31 1.42
N TRP A 360 7.75 14.73 2.63
CA TRP A 360 6.76 14.07 3.49
C TRP A 360 5.45 14.83 3.61
N GLY A 361 5.39 16.07 3.12
CA GLY A 361 4.19 16.91 3.22
C GLY A 361 2.97 16.34 2.47
N PRO A 362 1.80 16.99 2.55
CA PRO A 362 0.53 16.43 2.07
C PRO A 362 0.54 16.01 0.60
N LYS A 363 1.23 16.79 -0.26
CA LYS A 363 1.34 16.52 -1.71
C LYS A 363 2.38 15.45 -2.03
N ALA A 364 3.26 15.14 -1.09
CA ALA A 364 4.36 14.22 -1.29
C ALA A 364 4.15 12.92 -0.48
N GLY A 365 4.63 12.86 0.76
CA GLY A 365 4.50 11.67 1.62
C GLY A 365 3.18 11.58 2.38
N GLY A 366 2.30 12.57 2.25
CA GLY A 366 0.93 12.53 2.77
C GLY A 366 0.78 12.87 4.25
N LEU A 367 1.83 13.38 4.92
CA LEU A 367 1.72 13.86 6.29
C LEU A 367 1.04 15.23 6.33
N SER A 368 0.13 15.43 7.28
CA SER A 368 -0.46 16.75 7.55
C SER A 368 0.54 17.70 8.20
N ASP A 369 0.26 19.00 8.18
CA ASP A 369 1.08 19.99 8.90
C ASP A 369 1.12 19.74 10.41
N THR A 370 0.05 19.20 10.99
CA THR A 370 0.01 18.80 12.41
C THR A 370 0.93 17.60 12.69
N GLU A 371 1.00 16.63 11.77
CA GLU A 371 1.94 15.49 11.87
C GLU A 371 3.39 15.96 11.70
N VAL A 372 3.66 16.89 10.77
CA VAL A 372 4.98 17.49 10.61
C VAL A 372 5.39 18.27 11.88
N ALA A 373 4.49 19.05 12.47
CA ALA A 373 4.74 19.74 13.72
C ALA A 373 5.04 18.77 14.88
N ALA A 374 4.32 17.65 14.97
CA ALA A 374 4.59 16.61 15.97
C ALA A 374 5.95 15.93 15.77
N LEU A 375 6.36 15.73 14.52
CA LEU A 375 7.72 15.27 14.20
C LEU A 375 8.77 16.27 14.65
N VAL A 376 8.60 17.56 14.33
CA VAL A 376 9.54 18.63 14.77
C VAL A 376 9.63 18.67 16.30
N ALA A 377 8.49 18.61 17.00
CA ALA A 377 8.46 18.54 18.46
C ALA A 377 9.23 17.31 18.99
N TYR A 378 9.06 16.15 18.35
CA TYR A 378 9.83 14.95 18.71
C TYR A 378 11.33 15.12 18.44
N LEU A 379 11.74 15.74 17.32
CA LEU A 379 13.15 16.01 17.03
C LEU A 379 13.79 16.89 18.12
N ARG A 380 13.07 17.92 18.60
CA ARG A 380 13.51 18.83 19.68
C ARG A 380 13.68 18.16 21.04
N THR A 381 13.13 16.97 21.25
CA THR A 381 13.36 16.22 22.50
C THR A 381 14.82 15.85 22.72
N SER A 382 15.67 15.84 21.68
CA SER A 382 17.08 15.48 21.84
C SER A 382 17.95 16.63 22.37
N ALA A 383 17.55 17.89 22.18
CA ALA A 383 18.24 19.05 22.74
C ALA A 383 17.38 20.34 22.65
N PRO A 384 17.47 21.25 23.64
CA PRO A 384 16.75 22.53 23.60
C PRO A 384 17.36 23.49 22.59
N ALA A 385 16.53 24.25 21.85
CA ALA A 385 17.01 25.28 20.94
C ALA A 385 17.93 26.29 21.66
N MET A 386 19.01 26.71 21.00
CA MET A 386 19.92 27.74 21.52
C MET A 386 19.70 29.06 20.79
N VAL A 387 20.01 30.16 21.49
CA VAL A 387 20.08 31.48 20.86
C VAL A 387 21.38 31.57 20.06
N LEU A 388 21.26 31.74 18.75
CA LEU A 388 22.43 31.87 17.87
C LEU A 388 23.03 33.27 17.94
N PRO A 389 24.37 33.40 17.88
CA PRO A 389 25.01 34.66 17.57
C PRO A 389 24.55 35.19 16.19
N ALA A 390 24.52 36.51 16.04
CA ALA A 390 24.28 37.11 14.73
C ALA A 390 25.31 36.61 13.70
N ALA A 391 24.87 36.42 12.47
CA ALA A 391 25.78 36.08 11.37
C ALA A 391 26.73 37.25 11.10
N PRO A 392 28.02 37.01 10.81
CA PRO A 392 28.89 38.04 10.26
C PRO A 392 28.30 38.56 8.94
N PRO A 393 28.55 39.83 8.58
CA PRO A 393 28.19 40.35 7.26
C PRO A 393 28.75 39.46 6.16
N ARG A 394 27.99 39.27 5.08
CA ARG A 394 28.46 38.55 3.90
C ARG A 394 29.67 39.30 3.33
N GLY A 395 30.78 38.58 3.23
CA GLY A 395 32.04 39.09 2.71
C GLY A 395 32.14 38.93 1.20
N GLU A 396 33.35 38.69 0.72
CA GLU A 396 33.68 38.58 -0.69
C GLU A 396 33.59 37.12 -1.17
N ALA A 397 32.67 36.85 -2.09
CA ALA A 397 32.40 35.49 -2.56
C ALA A 397 33.60 34.84 -3.26
N THR A 398 34.50 35.63 -3.89
CA THR A 398 35.71 35.09 -4.53
C THR A 398 36.73 34.56 -3.51
N ARG A 399 36.93 35.25 -2.38
CA ARG A 399 37.73 34.74 -1.25
C ARG A 399 37.06 33.52 -0.61
N GLY A 400 35.74 33.58 -0.46
CA GLY A 400 34.94 32.46 0.02
C GLY A 400 35.08 31.21 -0.85
N ALA A 401 35.13 31.38 -2.18
CA ALA A 401 35.33 30.27 -3.12
C ALA A 401 36.68 29.56 -2.91
N ALA A 402 37.76 30.33 -2.75
CA ALA A 402 39.09 29.78 -2.51
C ALA A 402 39.15 29.00 -1.19
N LEU A 403 38.58 29.57 -0.11
CA LEU A 403 38.54 28.91 1.18
C LEU A 403 37.64 27.67 1.17
N PHE A 404 36.49 27.74 0.50
CA PHE A 404 35.59 26.60 0.34
C PHE A 404 36.26 25.45 -0.41
N ALA A 405 37.03 25.73 -1.46
CA ALA A 405 37.77 24.72 -2.21
C ALA A 405 38.80 23.99 -1.34
N GLN A 406 39.45 24.71 -0.41
CA GLN A 406 40.45 24.16 0.50
C GLN A 406 39.82 23.33 1.63
N GLU A 407 38.77 23.86 2.28
CA GLU A 407 38.29 23.33 3.56
C GLU A 407 36.99 22.53 3.45
N CYS A 408 36.14 22.82 2.46
CA CYS A 408 34.75 22.34 2.44
C CYS A 408 34.48 21.37 1.27
N ALA A 409 35.09 21.62 0.11
CA ALA A 409 34.78 20.94 -1.14
C ALA A 409 35.10 19.44 -1.12
N GLY A 410 36.05 18.99 -0.30
CA GLY A 410 36.37 17.56 -0.15
C GLY A 410 35.17 16.73 0.32
N CYS A 411 34.28 17.31 1.14
CA CYS A 411 33.10 16.63 1.67
C CYS A 411 31.79 17.09 1.01
N HIS A 412 31.66 18.39 0.73
CA HIS A 412 30.47 19.01 0.18
C HIS A 412 30.47 19.11 -1.36
N GLY A 413 31.59 18.76 -2.02
CA GLY A 413 31.79 18.91 -3.46
C GLY A 413 32.02 20.37 -3.88
N MET A 414 32.80 20.59 -4.95
CA MET A 414 33.09 21.94 -5.48
C MET A 414 31.84 22.76 -5.82
N ASP A 415 30.80 22.07 -6.31
CA ASP A 415 29.51 22.66 -6.66
C ASP A 415 28.51 22.67 -5.48
N GLY A 416 28.92 22.29 -4.27
CA GLY A 416 28.03 22.17 -3.11
C GLY A 416 26.97 21.08 -3.23
N LYS A 417 27.08 20.18 -4.22
CA LYS A 417 26.12 19.08 -4.48
C LYS A 417 26.12 18.00 -3.41
N GLY A 418 27.12 18.00 -2.52
CA GLY A 418 27.29 17.00 -1.49
C GLY A 418 27.79 15.66 -2.04
N PHE A 419 28.50 14.93 -1.20
CA PHE A 419 28.85 13.53 -1.45
C PHE A 419 28.93 12.80 -0.10
N ILE A 420 30.02 13.03 0.64
CA ILE A 420 30.17 12.56 2.02
C ILE A 420 29.33 13.40 2.97
N ALA A 421 29.25 14.71 2.72
CA ALA A 421 28.47 15.65 3.53
C ALA A 421 27.22 16.14 2.80
N PRO A 422 26.23 16.71 3.53
CA PRO A 422 24.98 17.22 2.96
C PRO A 422 25.20 18.21 1.80
N ALA A 423 24.32 18.15 0.80
CA ALA A 423 24.30 19.12 -0.29
C ALA A 423 23.99 20.53 0.24
N LEU A 424 24.96 21.44 0.17
CA LEU A 424 24.81 22.84 0.53
C LEU A 424 24.11 23.63 -0.58
N ALA A 425 24.23 23.21 -1.83
CA ALA A 425 23.51 23.80 -2.96
C ALA A 425 22.05 23.35 -3.06
N ASN A 426 21.56 22.54 -2.11
CA ASN A 426 20.17 22.06 -2.13
C ASN A 426 19.19 23.24 -1.98
N PRO A 427 18.15 23.34 -2.82
CA PRO A 427 17.29 24.52 -2.86
C PRO A 427 16.49 24.72 -1.56
N VAL A 428 16.02 23.65 -0.93
CA VAL A 428 15.29 23.72 0.35
C VAL A 428 16.22 24.27 1.45
N PHE A 429 17.45 23.75 1.54
CA PHE A 429 18.45 24.28 2.47
C PHE A 429 18.78 25.75 2.19
N GLN A 430 18.98 26.12 0.93
CA GLN A 430 19.30 27.49 0.55
C GLN A 430 18.19 28.49 0.82
N GLN A 431 16.93 28.04 0.86
CA GLN A 431 15.79 28.90 1.16
C GLN A 431 15.51 28.97 2.66
N ALA A 432 15.54 27.83 3.36
CA ALA A 432 15.06 27.74 4.74
C ALA A 432 16.15 27.99 5.79
N ALA A 433 17.37 27.51 5.57
CA ALA A 433 18.43 27.65 6.58
C ALA A 433 18.81 29.12 6.78
N THR A 434 18.98 29.57 8.03
CA THR A 434 19.37 30.96 8.33
C THR A 434 20.89 31.19 8.17
N ASP A 435 21.30 32.42 7.88
CA ASP A 435 22.73 32.78 7.84
C ASP A 435 23.41 32.54 9.19
N ALA A 436 22.72 32.82 10.31
CA ALA A 436 23.23 32.57 11.65
C ALA A 436 23.49 31.08 11.89
N PHE A 437 22.60 30.20 11.43
CA PHE A 437 22.77 28.75 11.51
C PHE A 437 23.98 28.27 10.71
N ILE A 438 24.13 28.75 9.46
CA ILE A 438 25.27 28.39 8.61
C ILE A 438 26.58 28.82 9.26
N SER A 439 26.67 30.07 9.70
CA SER A 439 27.87 30.62 10.35
C SER A 439 28.20 29.89 11.66
N GLN A 440 27.19 29.59 12.49
CA GLN A 440 27.41 28.82 13.71
C GLN A 440 27.86 27.39 13.44
N THR A 441 27.32 26.74 12.39
CA THR A 441 27.73 25.40 11.97
C THR A 441 29.19 25.40 11.52
N ILE A 442 29.64 26.41 10.76
CA ILE A 442 31.06 26.53 10.35
C ILE A 442 31.95 26.77 11.58
N ARG A 443 31.54 27.67 12.48
CA ARG A 443 32.30 28.06 13.67
C ARG A 443 32.52 26.90 14.64
N ALA A 444 31.45 26.22 15.01
CA ALA A 444 31.44 25.22 16.07
C ALA A 444 31.49 23.76 15.57
N GLY A 445 31.33 23.54 14.26
CA GLY A 445 31.23 22.19 13.70
C GLY A 445 29.98 21.46 14.17
N ARG A 446 29.97 20.14 14.00
CA ARG A 446 28.91 19.27 14.52
C ARG A 446 29.51 18.07 15.24
N GLU A 447 29.37 18.06 16.55
CA GLU A 447 29.77 16.94 17.42
C GLU A 447 29.22 15.60 16.91
N ASN A 448 30.00 14.53 17.02
CA ASN A 448 29.64 13.19 16.52
C ASN A 448 29.34 13.12 15.02
N THR A 449 29.91 14.03 14.24
CA THR A 449 29.90 13.98 12.77
C THR A 449 31.28 14.31 12.20
N PRO A 450 31.56 14.01 10.93
CA PRO A 450 32.79 14.43 10.27
C PRO A 450 32.93 15.95 10.02
N MET A 451 31.96 16.80 10.38
CA MET A 451 32.01 18.26 10.17
C MET A 451 32.79 18.94 11.32
N PRO A 452 34.04 19.41 11.10
CA PRO A 452 34.89 19.95 12.15
C PRO A 452 34.50 21.38 12.55
N ALA A 453 35.01 21.82 13.70
CA ALA A 453 34.85 23.19 14.20
C ALA A 453 35.91 24.12 13.59
N PHE A 454 35.63 24.71 12.42
CA PHE A 454 36.61 25.50 11.67
C PHE A 454 37.05 26.78 12.41
N GLY A 455 36.21 27.32 13.31
CA GLY A 455 36.61 28.44 14.17
C GLY A 455 37.78 28.08 15.10
N ARG A 456 37.85 26.83 15.57
CA ARG A 456 38.99 26.33 16.36
C ARG A 456 40.19 25.98 15.49
N ALA A 457 39.99 25.77 14.20
CA ALA A 457 41.04 25.51 13.21
C ALA A 457 41.63 26.80 12.61
N GLY A 458 41.22 27.99 13.08
CA GLY A 458 41.80 29.27 12.67
C GLY A 458 40.99 30.05 11.64
N VAL A 459 39.80 29.59 11.24
CA VAL A 459 38.90 30.36 10.36
C VAL A 459 38.26 31.51 11.15
N SER A 460 38.62 32.74 10.82
CA SER A 460 38.13 33.98 11.46
C SER A 460 36.69 34.33 11.07
N GLU A 461 36.04 35.23 11.81
CA GLU A 461 34.67 35.70 11.53
C GLU A 461 34.55 36.36 10.13
N SER A 462 35.58 37.07 9.68
CA SER A 462 35.65 37.64 8.33
C SER A 462 35.64 36.54 7.26
N GLN A 463 36.44 35.49 7.47
CA GLN A 463 36.49 34.34 6.56
C GLN A 463 35.18 33.54 6.58
N ILE A 464 34.49 33.45 7.72
CA ILE A 464 33.13 32.89 7.80
C ILE A 464 32.16 33.73 6.97
N GLY A 465 32.27 35.07 7.01
CA GLY A 465 31.50 35.98 6.17
C GLY A 465 31.76 35.78 4.67
N ASP A 466 33.02 35.59 4.27
CA ASP A 466 33.42 35.27 2.89
C ASP A 466 32.83 33.90 2.45
N LEU A 467 32.93 32.86 3.29
CA LEU A 467 32.34 31.53 3.04
C LEU A 467 30.82 31.59 2.92
N LEU A 468 30.16 32.35 3.79
CA LEU A 468 28.71 32.54 3.75
C LEU A 468 28.29 33.19 2.43
N ALA A 469 29.00 34.23 1.98
CA ALA A 469 28.76 34.87 0.68
C ALA A 469 28.87 33.87 -0.48
N TYR A 470 29.88 33.00 -0.45
CA TYR A 470 30.06 31.96 -1.46
C TYR A 470 28.97 30.88 -1.41
N ILE A 471 28.65 30.34 -0.22
CA ILE A 471 27.61 29.31 -0.05
C ILE A 471 26.25 29.82 -0.53
N ARG A 472 25.97 31.12 -0.35
CA ARG A 472 24.70 31.73 -0.79
C ARG A 472 24.62 32.02 -2.28
N ARG A 473 25.67 31.76 -3.06
CA ARG A 473 25.59 31.87 -4.54
C ARG A 473 24.59 30.89 -5.16
N TRP A 474 24.30 29.78 -4.46
CA TRP A 474 23.31 28.78 -4.89
C TRP A 474 21.90 29.11 -4.42
N GLN A 475 21.72 30.17 -3.64
CA GLN A 475 20.40 30.63 -3.26
C GLN A 475 19.68 31.08 -4.53
N PRO A 476 18.51 30.50 -4.86
CA PRO A 476 17.76 30.95 -6.01
C PRO A 476 17.43 32.43 -5.80
N PRO A 477 17.48 33.26 -6.87
CA PRO A 477 17.10 34.65 -6.74
C PRO A 477 15.68 34.68 -6.13
N ILE A 478 15.56 35.34 -4.98
CA ILE A 478 14.26 35.62 -4.38
C ILE A 478 13.42 36.23 -5.50
N ARG A 479 12.22 35.71 -5.71
CA ARG A 479 11.26 36.25 -6.68
C ARG A 479 10.79 37.63 -6.19
N GLN A 480 11.68 38.62 -6.19
CA GLN A 480 11.43 40.04 -5.90
C GLN A 480 10.64 40.70 -7.06
N ALA A 481 9.67 39.99 -7.62
CA ALA A 481 8.88 40.42 -8.77
C ALA A 481 7.40 40.02 -8.66
N LEU A 482 6.89 39.76 -7.45
CA LEU A 482 5.44 39.62 -7.19
C LEU A 482 4.88 40.69 -6.24
N LEU A 483 5.68 41.68 -5.84
CA LEU A 483 5.23 42.84 -5.06
C LEU A 483 5.78 44.19 -5.57
N ARG A 484 6.24 44.26 -6.83
CA ARG A 484 6.51 45.55 -7.51
C ARG A 484 5.40 45.93 -8.50
N PHE A 485 4.15 45.66 -8.14
CA PHE A 485 2.97 46.12 -8.88
C PHE A 485 2.08 47.08 -8.10
N ASP A 486 2.41 47.44 -6.84
CA ASP A 486 1.58 48.35 -6.03
C ASP A 486 2.24 49.70 -5.69
N GLU A 487 3.48 49.95 -6.11
CA GLU A 487 4.25 51.17 -5.74
C GLU A 487 4.50 52.13 -6.93
N ALA A 488 3.77 52.00 -8.03
CA ALA A 488 3.87 52.90 -9.19
C ALA A 488 2.65 53.84 -9.38
N ASP A 489 1.57 53.68 -8.59
CA ASP A 489 0.33 54.47 -8.75
C ASP A 489 0.17 55.60 -7.71
N SER A 490 1.21 55.97 -6.96
CA SER A 490 1.11 56.96 -5.88
C SER A 490 1.91 58.25 -6.08
N VAL A 491 2.06 58.71 -7.32
CA VAL A 491 2.46 60.10 -7.62
C VAL A 491 1.61 60.69 -8.74
N GLY A 492 0.56 61.43 -8.37
CA GLY A 492 -0.14 62.31 -9.32
C GLY A 492 -1.56 62.73 -8.93
N GLU A 493 -1.68 64.01 -8.57
CA GLU A 493 -2.89 64.84 -8.61
C GLU A 493 -3.94 64.79 -7.48
N LYS A 494 -4.06 65.95 -6.82
CA LYS A 494 -5.05 66.34 -5.81
C LYS A 494 -6.47 66.38 -6.38
N ARG A 495 -7.47 65.99 -5.59
CA ARG A 495 -8.69 66.80 -5.38
C ARG A 495 -9.38 66.47 -4.05
N ASP A 496 -9.91 67.55 -3.51
CA ASP A 496 -10.44 67.82 -2.18
C ASP A 496 -11.85 67.23 -1.97
N GLN A 497 -12.13 66.72 -0.75
CA GLN A 497 -13.34 66.98 0.08
C GLN A 497 -13.58 65.90 1.16
N GLY A 498 -13.69 66.34 2.43
CA GLY A 498 -14.69 65.82 3.38
C GLY A 498 -14.32 64.73 4.41
N VAL A 499 -14.04 65.16 5.64
CA VAL A 499 -13.93 64.47 6.97
C VAL A 499 -15.21 63.69 7.39
N PRO A 500 -15.28 62.79 8.45
CA PRO A 500 -14.30 62.08 9.30
C PRO A 500 -14.46 60.53 9.42
N ARG A 501 -13.49 59.93 10.12
CA ARG A 501 -13.34 58.52 10.57
C ARG A 501 -14.40 58.05 11.58
N GLY A 502 -14.79 56.77 11.48
CA GLY A 502 -15.38 55.95 12.55
C GLY A 502 -15.03 54.45 12.35
N PRO A 503 -14.85 53.63 13.41
CA PRO A 503 -14.32 52.27 13.27
C PRO A 503 -15.47 51.28 13.02
N LEU A 504 -15.40 50.51 11.93
CA LEU A 504 -16.37 49.45 11.66
C LEU A 504 -15.79 48.08 11.98
N ARG A 505 -16.36 47.52 13.05
CA ARG A 505 -16.29 46.14 13.50
C ARG A 505 -16.75 45.18 12.40
N CYS A 506 -16.09 44.02 12.34
CA CYS A 506 -16.57 42.84 11.64
C CYS A 506 -17.95 42.42 12.20
N THR A 507 -18.96 42.36 11.33
CA THR A 507 -20.17 41.57 11.58
C THR A 507 -20.51 40.77 10.34
N GLU A 508 -20.91 39.53 10.62
CA GLU A 508 -21.39 38.50 9.72
C GLU A 508 -22.56 38.96 8.84
N ARG A 509 -22.68 38.31 7.67
CA ARG A 509 -23.92 38.05 6.90
C ARG A 509 -23.50 37.10 5.77
N GLY A 510 -24.10 35.94 5.55
CA GLY A 510 -25.54 35.65 5.50
C GLY A 510 -25.94 35.58 4.02
N GLY A 511 -26.25 34.39 3.51
CA GLY A 511 -26.62 34.16 2.10
C GLY A 511 -28.04 34.62 1.74
N PRO A 512 -28.47 34.45 0.47
CA PRO A 512 -29.90 34.44 0.13
C PRO A 512 -30.25 33.38 -0.97
N PRO A 513 -31.50 33.27 -1.45
CA PRO A 513 -32.58 32.53 -0.81
C PRO A 513 -33.23 31.45 -1.72
N HIS A 514 -34.05 30.60 -1.10
CA HIS A 514 -34.92 29.62 -1.76
C HIS A 514 -36.06 30.25 -2.58
N THR A 515 -36.35 29.66 -3.74
CA THR A 515 -37.69 29.66 -4.35
C THR A 515 -38.11 28.21 -4.67
N ARG A 516 -39.23 27.78 -4.07
CA ARG A 516 -40.04 26.61 -4.50
C ARG A 516 -40.73 26.95 -5.82
N THR A 517 -40.84 26.02 -6.77
CA THR A 517 -42.07 25.22 -7.03
C THR A 517 -41.93 24.23 -8.22
N THR A 518 -42.63 23.09 -8.07
CA THR A 518 -43.26 22.20 -9.08
C THR A 518 -42.44 21.24 -9.96
N ALA A 519 -42.84 19.97 -9.91
CA ALA A 519 -42.63 18.89 -10.89
C ALA A 519 -44.02 18.33 -11.30
N PRO A 520 -44.15 17.38 -12.23
CA PRO A 520 -43.63 17.27 -13.62
C PRO A 520 -44.81 17.07 -14.62
N PRO A 521 -44.54 16.73 -15.89
CA PRO A 521 -45.39 15.70 -16.50
C PRO A 521 -44.62 14.60 -17.25
N GLU A 522 -45.33 13.47 -17.32
CA GLU A 522 -45.04 12.20 -17.99
C GLU A 522 -44.78 12.35 -19.49
N ALA A 523 -43.94 11.48 -20.05
CA ALA A 523 -44.00 11.12 -21.47
C ALA A 523 -43.62 9.65 -21.69
N ARG A 524 -44.47 9.00 -22.48
CA ARG A 524 -44.60 7.58 -22.75
C ARG A 524 -43.51 7.00 -23.66
N SER A 525 -43.43 5.68 -23.56
CA SER A 525 -42.90 4.70 -24.51
C SER A 525 -43.12 5.00 -25.99
N GLN A 526 -42.15 4.59 -26.82
CA GLN A 526 -42.37 3.78 -28.04
C GLN A 526 -41.06 3.20 -28.57
N HIS A 527 -41.04 1.86 -28.68
CA HIS A 527 -40.15 1.06 -29.51
C HIS A 527 -40.60 1.11 -30.97
N PRO A 528 -39.70 0.79 -31.91
CA PRO A 528 -39.87 -0.43 -32.70
C PRO A 528 -38.93 -1.57 -32.28
#